data_AF-A0A378F384-F1
#
_entry.id   AF-A0A378F384-F1
#
_cell.length_a   1.000
_cell.length_b   1.000
_cell.length_c   1.000
_cell.angle_alpha   90.00
_cell.angle_beta   90.00
_cell.angle_gamma   90.00
#
_symmetry.space_group_name_H-M   'P 1'
#
loop_
_entity.id
_entity.type
_entity.pdbx_description
1 polymer ?
#
loop_
_entity_poly.entity_id
_entity_poly.type
_entity_poly.pdbx_seq_one_letter_code
_entity_poly.pdbx_strand_id
1 'polypeptide(L)'
;MQYIWNIEGMGLIKHKVNTWVEDQEYDLVSQDILLNHTFAKWESRTHASYRTEAPVYIQPMMESYLTRKHSRVSHDVWTEYEWGNFLNEREESLMLHTIQSERLSSDFSIFHKIPCLHDALTI
;
A
#
# COMPACT_ATOMS: atom_id res chain seq x y z
N MET A 1 -0.60 4.98 -6.86
CA MET A 1 0.82 4.82 -7.22
C MET A 1 1.00 3.55 -8.02
N GLN A 2 1.89 3.55 -9.01
CA GLN A 2 2.15 2.39 -9.85
C GLN A 2 3.63 2.03 -9.82
N TYR A 3 3.93 0.78 -9.48
CA TYR A 3 5.25 0.21 -9.48
C TYR A 3 5.39 -0.75 -10.67
N ILE A 4 6.50 -0.65 -11.39
CA ILE A 4 6.79 -1.52 -12.53
C ILE A 4 8.22 -2.03 -12.39
N TRP A 5 8.39 -3.35 -12.41
CA TRP A 5 9.68 -4.01 -12.44
C TRP A 5 9.81 -4.80 -13.74
N ASN A 6 10.95 -4.67 -14.42
CA ASN A 6 11.30 -5.54 -15.53
C ASN A 6 12.34 -6.55 -15.05
N ILE A 7 11.93 -7.80 -14.85
CA ILE A 7 12.81 -8.86 -14.35
C ILE A 7 13.30 -9.68 -15.54
N GLU A 8 14.62 -9.77 -15.68
CA GLU A 8 15.25 -10.57 -16.72
C GLU A 8 14.75 -12.02 -16.68
N GLY A 9 14.29 -12.52 -17.83
CA GLY A 9 13.75 -13.88 -17.96
C GLY A 9 12.35 -14.09 -17.35
N MET A 10 11.76 -13.09 -16.68
CA MET A 10 10.41 -13.20 -16.08
C MET A 10 9.42 -12.13 -16.60
N GLY A 11 9.91 -11.09 -17.27
CA GLY A 11 9.10 -10.07 -17.92
C GLY A 11 8.70 -8.91 -16.99
N LEU A 12 7.60 -8.24 -17.35
CA LEU A 12 7.09 -7.09 -16.59
C LEU A 12 6.22 -7.56 -15.42
N ILE A 13 6.51 -7.01 -14.24
CA ILE A 13 5.67 -7.09 -13.05
C ILE A 13 5.13 -5.69 -12.75
N LYS A 14 3.83 -5.58 -12.52
CA LYS A 14 3.11 -4.33 -12.23
C LYS A 14 2.33 -4.44 -10.93
N HIS A 15 2.50 -3.47 -10.05
CA HIS A 15 1.69 -3.34 -8.83
C HIS A 15 1.08 -1.96 -8.79
N LYS A 16 -0.25 -1.89 -8.76
CA LYS A 16 -0.99 -0.64 -8.63
C LYS A 16 -1.64 -0.60 -7.26
N VAL A 17 -1.28 0.40 -6.47
CA VAL A 17 -1.89 0.65 -5.17
C VAL A 17 -2.64 1.97 -5.26
N ASN A 18 -3.96 1.90 -5.14
CA ASN A 18 -4.83 3.05 -5.01
C ASN A 18 -4.94 3.40 -3.52
N THR A 19 -4.56 4.62 -3.18
CA THR A 19 -4.63 5.11 -1.80
C THR A 19 -5.86 6.00 -1.65
N TRP A 20 -6.64 5.73 -0.62
CA TRP A 20 -7.79 6.54 -0.23
C TRP A 20 -7.53 7.14 1.16
N VAL A 21 -8.00 8.37 1.36
CA VAL A 21 -8.00 9.08 2.64
C VAL A 21 -9.40 9.61 2.89
N GLU A 22 -9.82 9.65 4.17
CA GLU A 22 -11.21 9.96 4.54
C GLU A 22 -11.55 11.47 4.48
N ASP A 23 -10.55 12.34 4.44
CA ASP A 23 -10.73 13.79 4.40
C ASP A 23 -9.49 14.53 3.88
N GLN A 24 -9.61 15.84 3.73
CA GLN A 24 -8.55 16.75 3.28
C GLN A 24 -7.90 17.56 4.42
N GLU A 25 -8.35 17.37 5.67
CA GLU A 25 -7.86 18.11 6.83
C GLU A 25 -6.61 17.44 7.43
N TYR A 26 -6.53 16.12 7.29
CA TYR A 26 -5.45 15.27 7.75
C TYR A 26 -4.60 14.83 6.57
N ASP A 27 -3.28 14.83 6.76
CA ASP A 27 -2.32 14.41 5.75
C ASP A 27 -1.91 12.95 5.98
N LEU A 28 -1.59 12.27 4.87
CA LEU A 28 -0.99 10.94 4.90
C LEU A 28 0.51 11.04 5.18
N VAL A 29 0.98 10.26 6.16
CA VAL A 29 2.40 10.22 6.55
C VAL A 29 3.20 9.22 5.72
N SER A 30 2.67 8.01 5.56
CA SER A 30 3.35 6.90 4.89
C SER A 30 2.34 5.92 4.30
N GLN A 31 2.74 5.22 3.23
CA GLN A 31 2.01 4.07 2.72
C GLN A 31 2.24 2.78 3.52
N ASP A 32 3.17 2.81 4.47
CA ASP A 32 3.46 1.71 5.38
C ASP A 32 2.53 1.79 6.60
N ILE A 33 1.66 0.79 6.74
CA ILE A 33 0.66 0.71 7.81
C ILE A 33 1.33 0.55 9.18
N LEU A 34 2.47 -0.15 9.27
CA LEU A 34 3.19 -0.34 10.53
C LEU A 34 3.77 0.99 11.02
N LEU A 35 4.40 1.77 10.12
CA LEU A 35 4.87 3.11 10.44
C LEU A 35 3.71 4.00 10.87
N ASN A 36 2.57 3.92 10.19
CA ASN A 36 1.38 4.68 10.57
C ASN A 36 0.89 4.36 12.00
N HIS A 37 0.92 3.09 12.42
CA HIS A 37 0.54 2.73 13.79
C HIS A 37 1.43 3.37 14.87
N THR A 38 2.69 3.69 14.57
CA THR A 38 3.56 4.39 15.53
C THR A 38 3.09 5.82 15.83
N PHE A 39 2.21 6.38 14.99
CA PHE A 39 1.60 7.70 15.16
C PHE A 39 0.27 7.68 15.92
N ALA A 40 -0.18 6.51 16.42
CA ALA A 40 -1.41 6.38 17.21
C ALA A 40 -1.42 7.20 18.52
N LYS A 41 -0.27 7.76 18.94
CA LYS A 41 -0.18 8.71 20.06
C LYS A 41 -0.85 10.06 19.78
N TRP A 42 -1.10 10.37 18.51
CA TRP A 42 -1.78 11.58 18.07
C TRP A 42 -3.22 11.27 17.67
N GLU A 43 -4.05 12.31 17.67
CA GLU A 43 -5.37 12.21 17.04
C GLU A 43 -5.17 11.83 15.57
N SER A 44 -5.87 10.77 15.18
CA SER A 44 -5.68 10.15 13.90
C SER A 44 -6.96 9.48 13.43
N ARG A 45 -7.06 9.33 12.12
CA ARG A 45 -8.16 8.61 11.47
C ARG A 45 -7.59 7.33 10.89
N THR A 46 -8.16 6.21 11.34
CA THR A 46 -7.81 4.87 10.86
C THR A 46 -9.10 4.12 10.58
N HIS A 47 -9.20 3.57 9.37
CA HIS A 47 -10.31 2.73 8.99
C HIS A 47 -10.44 1.53 9.95
N ALA A 48 -11.67 1.18 10.32
CA ALA A 48 -11.94 0.19 11.37
C ALA A 48 -11.32 -1.19 11.08
N SER A 49 -11.23 -1.59 9.80
CA SER A 49 -10.66 -2.88 9.38
C SER A 49 -9.19 -3.07 9.76
N TYR A 50 -8.45 -1.99 10.02
CA TYR A 50 -7.03 -2.07 10.36
C TYR A 50 -6.78 -2.08 11.87
N ARG A 51 -7.82 -1.92 12.68
CA ARG A 51 -7.70 -1.92 14.15
C ARG A 51 -7.53 -3.33 14.72
N THR A 52 -7.92 -4.36 13.99
CA THR A 52 -7.99 -5.75 14.48
C THR A 52 -6.97 -6.67 13.83
N GLU A 53 -6.36 -6.27 12.71
CA GLU A 53 -5.44 -7.09 11.93
C GLU A 53 -4.00 -6.55 12.02
N ALA A 54 -3.02 -7.45 12.06
CA ALA A 54 -1.62 -7.06 12.04
C ALA A 54 -1.26 -6.45 10.66
N PRO A 55 -0.42 -5.38 10.60
CA PRO A 55 -0.07 -4.71 9.34
C PRO A 55 0.40 -5.65 8.22
N VAL A 56 1.13 -6.71 8.57
CA VAL A 56 1.62 -7.72 7.61
C VAL A 56 0.52 -8.42 6.81
N TYR A 57 -0.71 -8.50 7.34
CA TYR A 57 -1.83 -9.15 6.66
C TYR A 57 -2.67 -8.21 5.78
N ILE A 58 -2.48 -6.89 5.93
CA ILE A 58 -3.30 -5.86 5.29
C ILE A 58 -2.47 -4.90 4.42
N GLN A 59 -1.15 -4.95 4.51
CA GLN A 59 -0.24 -4.18 3.66
C GLN A 59 -0.31 -4.72 2.23
N PRO A 60 -0.56 -3.88 1.22
CA PRO A 60 -0.51 -4.28 -0.18
C PRO A 60 0.84 -4.89 -0.54
N MET A 61 0.81 -6.05 -1.18
CA MET A 61 2.03 -6.79 -1.50
C MET A 61 1.91 -7.56 -2.81
N MET A 62 3.07 -7.74 -3.46
CA MET A 62 3.22 -8.70 -4.54
C MET A 62 3.71 -10.03 -3.99
N GLU A 63 3.17 -11.14 -4.50
CA GLU A 63 3.44 -12.46 -3.97
C GLU A 63 4.04 -13.37 -5.03
N SER A 64 5.01 -14.20 -4.64
CA SER A 64 5.57 -15.26 -5.48
C SER A 64 5.57 -16.55 -4.68
N TYR A 65 5.13 -17.63 -5.30
CA TYR A 65 4.92 -18.90 -4.63
C TYR A 65 5.75 -19.99 -5.31
N LEU A 66 6.56 -20.70 -4.53
CA LEU A 66 7.32 -21.88 -4.98
C LEU A 66 6.42 -23.09 -5.28
N THR A 67 5.14 -23.02 -4.93
CA THR A 67 4.16 -24.07 -5.16
C THR A 67 2.90 -23.49 -5.82
N ARG A 68 2.13 -24.35 -6.48
CA ARG A 68 0.88 -23.91 -7.10
C ARG A 68 -0.15 -23.55 -6.03
N LYS A 69 -0.37 -22.26 -5.80
CA LYS A 69 -1.43 -21.77 -4.89
C LYS A 69 -2.81 -22.09 -5.49
N HIS A 70 -3.71 -22.62 -4.66
CA HIS A 70 -5.08 -22.98 -5.05
C HIS A 70 -6.08 -21.81 -4.95
N SER A 71 -5.77 -20.76 -4.19
CA SER A 71 -6.60 -19.56 -4.10
C SER A 71 -5.91 -18.38 -4.77
N ARG A 72 -6.60 -17.78 -5.75
CA ARG A 72 -6.17 -16.58 -6.47
C ARG A 72 -7.27 -15.55 -6.37
N VAL A 73 -6.89 -14.30 -6.20
CA VAL A 73 -7.84 -13.19 -6.31
C VAL A 73 -8.17 -13.01 -7.79
N SER A 74 -9.45 -12.81 -8.12
CA SER A 74 -9.93 -12.87 -9.52
C SER A 74 -9.36 -11.80 -10.44
N HIS A 75 -8.86 -10.69 -9.87
CA HIS A 75 -8.26 -9.59 -10.62
C HIS A 75 -6.72 -9.69 -10.70
N ASP A 76 -6.11 -10.70 -10.09
CA ASP A 76 -4.66 -10.92 -10.16
C ASP A 76 -4.27 -11.62 -11.48
N VAL A 77 -3.20 -11.16 -12.11
CA VAL A 77 -2.61 -11.82 -13.29
C VAL A 77 -1.39 -12.62 -12.87
N TRP A 78 -1.39 -13.92 -13.19
CA TRP A 78 -0.33 -14.86 -12.81
C TRP A 78 0.36 -15.47 -14.02
N THR A 79 1.68 -15.69 -13.92
CA THR A 79 2.39 -16.65 -14.77
C THR A 79 2.64 -17.92 -13.97
N GLU A 80 2.27 -19.05 -14.54
CA GLU A 80 2.60 -20.37 -14.00
C GLU A 80 3.85 -20.91 -14.67
N TYR A 81 4.83 -21.29 -13.85
CA TYR A 81 5.99 -22.04 -14.26
C TYR A 81 5.92 -23.45 -13.64
N GLU A 82 6.72 -24.38 -14.16
CA GLU A 82 6.82 -25.73 -13.58
C GLU A 82 7.28 -25.70 -12.11
N TRP A 83 8.03 -24.68 -11.73
CA TRP A 83 8.68 -24.51 -10.43
C TRP A 83 8.00 -23.49 -9.51
N GLY A 84 6.89 -22.86 -9.94
CA GLY A 84 6.19 -21.88 -9.10
C GLY A 84 5.21 -20.99 -9.86
N ASN A 85 4.48 -20.17 -9.10
CA ASN A 85 3.55 -19.17 -9.61
C ASN A 85 4.02 -17.77 -9.25
N PHE A 86 4.01 -16.88 -10.24
CA PHE A 86 4.44 -15.49 -10.10
C PHE A 86 3.28 -14.57 -10.37
N LEU A 87 3.02 -13.65 -9.44
CA LEU A 87 2.05 -12.60 -9.63
C LEU A 87 2.68 -11.51 -10.50
N ASN A 88 2.18 -11.37 -11.73
CA ASN A 88 2.66 -10.35 -12.65
C ASN A 88 1.94 -9.04 -12.43
N GLU A 89 0.62 -9.06 -12.22
CA GLU A 89 -0.16 -7.84 -12.07
C GLU A 89 -1.15 -7.95 -10.93
N ARG A 90 -1.19 -6.92 -10.09
CA ARG A 90 -2.20 -6.75 -9.03
C ARG A 90 -2.57 -5.28 -8.88
N GLU A 91 -3.86 -5.05 -8.67
CA GLU A 91 -4.41 -3.75 -8.29
C GLU A 91 -5.09 -3.86 -6.94
N GLU A 92 -4.61 -3.09 -5.96
CA GLU A 92 -5.14 -3.07 -4.60
C GLU A 92 -5.59 -1.66 -4.22
N SER A 93 -6.57 -1.59 -3.33
CA SER A 93 -7.01 -0.33 -2.72
C SER A 93 -6.72 -0.37 -1.24
N LEU A 94 -6.08 0.68 -0.75
CA LEU A 94 -5.72 0.84 0.65
C LEU A 94 -6.28 2.16 1.16
N MET A 95 -7.16 2.10 2.15
CA MET A 95 -7.52 3.27 2.95
C MET A 95 -6.40 3.47 3.96
N LEU A 96 -5.86 4.67 4.11
CA LEU A 96 -4.70 4.87 4.97
C LEU A 96 -4.97 5.78 6.16
N HIS A 97 -4.13 5.59 7.16
CA HIS A 97 -4.09 6.39 8.37
C HIS A 97 -3.66 7.82 8.05
N THR A 98 -4.36 8.80 8.61
CA THR A 98 -4.01 10.21 8.44
C THR A 98 -3.83 10.88 9.80
N ILE A 99 -2.95 11.87 9.86
CA ILE A 99 -2.69 12.70 11.05
C ILE A 99 -2.88 14.19 10.71
N GLN A 100 -3.03 15.02 11.74
CA GLN A 100 -3.21 16.46 11.57
C GLN A 100 -2.04 17.08 10.79
N SER A 101 -2.36 17.83 9.72
CA SER A 101 -1.40 18.39 8.76
C SER A 101 -0.26 19.20 9.42
N GLU A 102 -0.57 19.97 10.48
CA GLU A 102 0.39 20.77 11.26
C GLU A 102 1.52 19.96 11.92
N ARG A 103 1.37 18.64 12.03
CA ARG A 103 2.36 17.74 12.66
C ARG A 103 3.44 17.29 11.67
N LEU A 104 3.12 17.28 10.38
CA LEU A 104 4.07 16.94 9.32
C LEU A 104 5.04 18.07 8.98
N SER A 105 4.75 19.30 9.39
CA SER A 105 5.66 20.44 9.25
C SER A 105 6.67 20.57 10.40
N SER A 106 6.81 19.54 11.25
CA SER A 106 7.85 19.51 12.30
C SER A 106 9.20 19.05 11.73
N ASP A 107 10.32 19.54 12.29
CA ASP A 107 11.72 19.41 11.80
C ASP A 107 12.28 17.97 11.64
N PHE A 108 11.45 16.94 11.72
CA PHE A 108 11.86 15.56 11.54
C PHE A 108 11.83 15.18 10.06
N SER A 109 13.02 14.92 9.48
CA SER A 109 13.24 14.58 8.07
C SER A 109 12.42 13.41 7.49
N ILE A 110 11.78 12.61 8.35
CA ILE A 110 10.94 11.47 7.96
C ILE A 110 9.52 11.89 7.50
N PHE A 111 9.13 13.17 7.64
CA PHE A 111 7.75 13.63 7.43
C PHE A 111 7.45 14.26 6.06
N HIS A 112 8.16 13.86 5.01
CA HIS A 112 7.75 14.24 3.65
C HIS A 112 6.36 13.68 3.34
N LYS A 113 5.42 14.54 2.91
CA LYS A 113 4.06 14.15 2.52
C LYS A 113 4.09 13.15 1.37
N ILE A 114 3.44 11.99 1.52
CA ILE A 114 3.31 10.98 0.46
C ILE A 114 1.85 10.52 0.37
N PRO A 115 1.19 10.61 -0.81
CA PRO A 115 1.64 11.28 -2.03
C PRO A 115 1.75 12.80 -1.83
N CYS A 116 2.47 13.49 -2.69
CA CYS A 116 2.35 14.94 -2.73
C CYS A 116 0.92 15.30 -3.20
N LEU A 117 0.39 16.46 -2.81
CA LEU A 117 -1.00 16.86 -3.12
C LEU A 117 -1.29 16.84 -4.64
N HIS A 118 -0.26 16.98 -5.47
CA HIS A 118 -0.35 16.90 -6.93
C HIS A 118 -0.62 15.45 -7.43
N ASP A 119 -0.29 14.43 -6.65
CA ASP A 119 -0.42 13.01 -7.02
C ASP A 119 -1.71 12.35 -6.48
N ALA A 120 -2.52 13.08 -5.70
CA ALA A 120 -3.76 12.57 -5.11
C ALA A 120 -4.95 12.78 -6.07
N LEU A 121 -5.78 11.74 -6.26
CA LEU A 121 -7.05 11.85 -6.97
C LEU A 121 -8.10 12.42 -6.01
N THR A 122 -8.76 13.52 -6.40
CA THR A 122 -9.83 14.15 -5.59
C THR A 122 -11.19 13.68 -6.11
N ILE A 123 -12.09 13.24 -5.22
CA ILE A 123 -13.50 12.96 -5.53
C ILE A 123 -14.35 14.18 -5.20
#